data_AF-A0A1H6HMT0-F1
#
_entry.id   AF-A0A1H6HMT0-F1
#
_cell.length_a   1.000
_cell.length_b   1.000
_cell.length_c   1.000
_cell.angle_alpha   90.00
_cell.angle_beta   90.00
_cell.angle_gamma   90.00
#
_symmetry.space_group_name_H-M   'P 1'
#
loop_
_entity.id
_entity.type
_entity.pdbx_description
1 polymer ?
#
loop_
_entity_poly.entity_id
_entity_poly.type
_entity_poly.pdbx_seq_one_letter_code
_entity_poly.pdbx_strand_id
1 'polypeptide(L)'
;MKIREIILDFTSLLDVTMIILFFFVLYSSIDVENVSEKAKAAEASYTEMQAENEKEQQEWREKASQEWERILTADSNAAANQEALSAYNDGSGLAFNLHEVESGNVWSLSVLSGNKKLNEISSDDQYKLKDKLKESIKKAGFESDDVIIATFTYDGSSYGTAKAVPIIEDAFISLQRDYKGLYFTSINISK
;
A
#
# COMPACT_ATOMS: atom_id res chain seq x y z
N MET A 1 -37.44 86.92 -16.90
CA MET A 1 -36.75 86.11 -17.93
C MET A 1 -37.58 84.84 -18.13
N LYS A 2 -38.08 84.55 -19.34
CA LYS A 2 -38.92 83.36 -19.59
C LYS A 2 -38.04 82.10 -19.48
N ILE A 3 -38.40 81.17 -18.60
CA ILE A 3 -37.70 79.89 -18.45
C ILE A 3 -38.16 78.99 -19.60
N ARG A 4 -37.21 78.47 -20.40
CA ARG A 4 -37.46 77.42 -21.39
C ARG A 4 -37.52 76.10 -20.64
N GLU A 5 -38.61 75.35 -20.81
CA GLU A 5 -38.74 74.01 -20.26
C GLU A 5 -37.84 73.05 -21.03
N ILE A 6 -36.88 72.45 -20.35
CA ILE A 6 -36.07 71.35 -20.85
C ILE A 6 -36.89 70.09 -20.62
N ILE A 7 -37.43 69.51 -21.68
CA ILE A 7 -38.14 68.22 -21.61
C ILE A 7 -37.07 67.13 -21.53
N LEU A 8 -36.96 66.50 -20.37
CA LEU A 8 -36.10 65.35 -20.13
C LEU A 8 -36.71 64.11 -20.78
N ASP A 9 -35.96 63.45 -21.65
CA ASP A 9 -36.39 62.22 -22.34
C ASP A 9 -36.00 60.99 -21.51
N PHE A 10 -36.98 60.40 -20.83
CA PHE A 10 -36.78 59.29 -19.88
C PHE A 10 -36.52 57.94 -20.56
N THR A 11 -36.80 57.84 -21.87
CA THR A 11 -36.67 56.60 -22.64
C THR A 11 -35.21 56.15 -22.74
N SER A 12 -34.30 57.07 -23.05
CA SER A 12 -32.86 56.81 -23.14
C SER A 12 -32.23 56.49 -21.79
N LEU A 13 -32.76 57.08 -20.71
CA LEU A 13 -32.29 56.80 -19.35
C LEU A 13 -32.73 55.39 -18.91
N LEU A 14 -33.98 55.02 -19.21
CA LEU A 14 -34.51 53.70 -18.89
C LEU A 14 -33.73 52.58 -19.60
N ASP A 15 -33.38 52.77 -20.88
CA ASP A 15 -32.61 51.79 -21.65
C ASP A 15 -31.21 51.55 -21.05
N VAL A 16 -30.50 52.62 -20.67
CA VAL A 16 -29.21 52.51 -19.98
C VAL A 16 -29.33 51.78 -18.64
N THR A 17 -30.38 52.06 -17.86
CA THR A 17 -30.61 51.34 -16.59
C THR A 17 -30.93 49.87 -16.80
N MET A 18 -31.66 49.53 -17.87
CA MET A 18 -31.99 48.14 -18.21
C MET A 18 -30.74 47.35 -18.64
N ILE A 19 -29.85 47.95 -19.43
CA ILE A 19 -28.59 47.33 -19.83
C ILE A 19 -27.71 47.03 -18.60
N ILE A 20 -27.61 47.96 -17.65
CA ILE A 20 -26.84 47.76 -16.41
C ILE A 20 -27.42 46.62 -15.56
N LEU A 21 -28.75 46.55 -15.41
CA LEU A 21 -29.42 45.47 -14.67
C LEU A 21 -29.24 44.11 -15.36
N PHE A 22 -29.29 44.08 -16.70
CA PHE A 22 -29.05 42.86 -17.47
C PHE A 22 -27.64 42.29 -17.23
N PHE A 23 -26.61 43.13 -17.28
CA PHE A 23 -25.25 42.70 -16.95
C PHE A 23 -25.11 42.26 -15.49
N PHE A 24 -25.77 42.94 -14.55
CA PHE A 24 -25.75 42.56 -13.13
C PHE A 24 -26.34 41.16 -12.91
N VAL A 25 -27.46 40.84 -13.57
CA VAL A 25 -28.10 39.51 -13.49
C VAL A 25 -27.23 38.43 -14.14
N LEU A 26 -26.63 38.71 -15.30
CA LEU A 26 -25.72 37.77 -15.97
C LEU A 26 -24.47 37.47 -15.12
N TYR A 27 -23.78 38.50 -14.63
CA TYR A 27 -22.55 38.30 -13.85
C TYR A 27 -22.81 37.72 -12.46
N SER A 28 -23.95 38.02 -11.83
CA SER A 28 -24.31 37.40 -10.54
C SER A 28 -24.55 35.90 -10.63
N SER A 29 -24.93 35.38 -11.80
CA SER A 29 -25.21 33.95 -11.99
C SER A 29 -23.93 33.14 -12.22
N ILE A 30 -22.96 33.72 -12.94
CA ILE A 30 -21.68 33.10 -13.30
C ILE A 30 -20.78 32.87 -12.07
N ASP A 31 -20.78 33.79 -11.11
CA ASP A 31 -20.00 33.63 -9.87
C ASP A 31 -20.56 32.50 -8.98
N VAL A 32 -21.88 32.31 -8.95
CA VAL A 32 -22.52 31.27 -8.12
C VAL A 32 -22.23 29.87 -8.66
N GLU A 33 -22.23 29.70 -9.99
CA GLU A 33 -21.98 28.40 -10.63
C GLU A 33 -20.52 27.95 -10.43
N ASN A 34 -19.55 28.87 -10.58
CA ASN A 34 -18.13 28.61 -10.33
C ASN A 34 -17.81 28.29 -8.85
N VAL A 35 -18.51 28.91 -7.91
CA VAL A 35 -18.36 28.61 -6.47
C VAL A 35 -18.96 27.24 -6.14
N SER A 36 -20.10 26.89 -6.72
CA SER A 36 -20.76 25.60 -6.55
C SER A 36 -19.92 24.43 -7.10
N GLU A 37 -19.30 24.58 -8.27
CA GLU A 37 -18.42 23.53 -8.82
C GLU A 37 -17.15 23.34 -7.98
N LYS A 38 -16.52 24.42 -7.51
CA LYS A 38 -15.37 24.33 -6.61
C LYS A 38 -15.71 23.68 -5.27
N ALA A 39 -16.90 23.95 -4.73
CA ALA A 39 -17.37 23.32 -3.50
C ALA A 39 -17.56 21.80 -3.67
N LYS A 40 -18.19 21.37 -4.77
CA LYS A 40 -18.39 19.93 -5.08
C LYS A 40 -17.07 19.19 -5.30
N ALA A 41 -16.11 19.79 -5.99
CA ALA A 41 -14.79 19.21 -6.21
C ALA A 41 -13.99 19.07 -4.89
N ALA A 42 -14.11 20.06 -4.00
CA ALA A 42 -13.51 19.99 -2.67
C ALA A 42 -14.16 18.88 -1.82
N GLU A 43 -15.49 18.79 -1.78
CA GLU A 43 -16.20 17.73 -1.03
C GLU A 43 -15.83 16.32 -1.50
N ALA A 44 -15.75 16.10 -2.82
CA ALA A 44 -15.32 14.82 -3.38
C ALA A 44 -13.88 14.45 -2.95
N SER A 45 -12.96 15.42 -3.02
CA SER A 45 -11.56 15.23 -2.60
C SER A 45 -11.44 14.95 -1.09
N TYR A 46 -12.20 15.65 -0.25
CA TYR A 46 -12.23 15.39 1.19
C TYR A 46 -12.81 14.01 1.53
N THR A 47 -13.82 13.56 0.78
CA THR A 47 -14.45 12.25 0.98
C THR A 47 -13.50 11.11 0.60
N GLU A 48 -12.80 11.23 -0.54
CA GLU A 48 -11.77 10.26 -0.94
C GLU A 48 -10.62 10.21 0.06
N MET A 49 -10.14 11.37 0.52
CA MET A 49 -9.07 11.45 1.51
C MET A 49 -9.47 10.87 2.87
N GLN A 50 -10.74 11.02 3.29
CA GLN A 50 -11.26 10.34 4.48
C GLN A 50 -11.31 8.83 4.29
N ALA A 51 -11.81 8.35 3.15
CA ALA A 51 -11.88 6.92 2.87
C ALA A 51 -10.49 6.26 2.80
N GLU A 52 -9.49 6.95 2.26
CA GLU A 52 -8.10 6.48 2.21
C GLU A 52 -7.48 6.45 3.62
N ASN A 53 -7.67 7.51 4.42
CA ASN A 53 -7.24 7.54 5.82
C ASN A 53 -7.91 6.45 6.66
N GLU A 54 -9.20 6.17 6.44
CA GLU A 54 -9.92 5.14 7.16
C GLU A 54 -9.38 3.74 6.84
N LYS A 55 -9.07 3.46 5.56
CA LYS A 55 -8.43 2.22 5.14
C LYS A 55 -7.05 2.08 5.75
N GLU A 56 -6.23 3.12 5.68
CA GLU A 56 -4.88 3.09 6.24
C GLU A 56 -4.95 2.86 7.76
N GLN A 57 -5.85 3.56 8.47
CA GLN A 57 -6.07 3.33 9.90
C GLN A 57 -6.57 1.92 10.21
N GLN A 58 -7.40 1.31 9.36
CA GLN A 58 -7.83 -0.08 9.53
C GLN A 58 -6.63 -1.04 9.39
N GLU A 59 -5.79 -0.85 8.38
CA GLU A 59 -4.57 -1.65 8.20
C GLU A 59 -3.59 -1.50 9.38
N TRP A 60 -3.42 -0.27 9.88
CA TRP A 60 -2.61 0.00 11.08
C TRP A 60 -3.20 -0.66 12.33
N ARG A 61 -4.52 -0.63 12.50
CA ARG A 61 -5.22 -1.31 13.61
C ARG A 61 -5.09 -2.83 13.51
N GLU A 62 -5.21 -3.42 12.32
CA GLU A 62 -5.00 -4.85 12.11
C GLU A 62 -3.56 -5.26 12.40
N LYS A 63 -2.57 -4.51 11.91
CA LYS A 63 -1.15 -4.74 12.22
C LYS A 63 -0.89 -4.66 13.72
N ALA A 64 -1.42 -3.64 14.39
CA ALA A 64 -1.28 -3.47 15.84
C ALA A 64 -1.95 -4.60 16.63
N SER A 65 -3.13 -5.05 16.20
CA SER A 65 -3.84 -6.17 16.83
C SER A 65 -3.08 -7.49 16.67
N GLN A 66 -2.52 -7.74 15.48
CA GLN A 66 -1.70 -8.93 15.24
C GLN A 66 -0.44 -8.93 16.12
N GLU A 67 0.21 -7.78 16.25
CA GLU A 67 1.40 -7.66 17.09
C GLU A 67 1.06 -7.78 18.58
N TRP A 68 -0.09 -7.26 19.00
CA TRP A 68 -0.58 -7.41 20.37
C TRP A 68 -0.88 -8.88 20.73
N GLU A 69 -1.53 -9.62 19.83
CA GLU A 69 -1.81 -11.06 19.99
C GLU A 69 -0.50 -11.87 20.07
N ARG A 70 0.54 -11.48 19.30
CA ARG A 70 1.88 -12.07 19.38
C ARG A 70 2.56 -11.84 20.72
N ILE A 71 2.45 -10.63 21.29
CA ILE A 71 3.00 -10.33 22.61
C ILE A 71 2.33 -11.19 23.69
N LEU A 72 1.01 -11.39 23.60
CA LEU A 72 0.24 -12.21 24.55
C LEU A 72 0.62 -13.70 24.50
N THR A 73 1.06 -14.20 23.34
CA THR A 73 1.43 -15.62 23.12
C THR A 73 2.92 -15.90 23.30
N ALA A 74 3.73 -14.87 23.56
CA ALA A 74 5.18 -15.00 23.71
C ALA A 74 5.59 -15.89 24.91
N ASP A 75 4.82 -15.88 26.00
CA ASP A 75 5.11 -16.67 27.20
C ASP A 75 4.66 -18.14 27.07
N SER A 76 3.57 -18.42 26.35
CA SER A 76 3.09 -19.79 26.13
C SER A 76 3.99 -20.59 25.18
N ASN A 77 4.71 -19.91 24.29
CA ASN A 77 5.52 -20.53 23.24
C ASN A 77 7.03 -20.49 23.54
N ALA A 78 7.45 -20.20 24.78
CA ALA A 78 8.87 -20.01 25.12
C ALA A 78 9.78 -21.17 24.65
N ALA A 79 9.34 -22.42 24.79
CA ALA A 79 10.08 -23.59 24.33
C ALA A 79 10.17 -23.66 22.79
N ALA A 80 9.06 -23.45 22.09
CA ALA A 80 9.02 -23.43 20.63
C ALA A 80 9.82 -22.26 20.04
N ASN A 81 9.79 -21.09 20.68
CA ASN A 81 10.59 -19.93 20.32
C ASN A 81 12.09 -20.23 20.49
N GLN A 82 12.48 -20.91 21.57
CA GLN A 82 13.87 -21.30 21.79
C GLN A 82 14.35 -22.35 20.78
N GLU A 83 13.49 -23.29 20.41
CA GLU A 83 13.77 -24.27 19.35
C GLU A 83 13.95 -23.59 17.98
N ALA A 84 13.05 -22.68 17.61
CA ALA A 84 13.14 -21.93 16.37
C ALA A 84 14.39 -21.04 16.31
N LEU A 85 14.76 -20.39 17.41
CA LEU A 85 16.01 -19.61 17.53
C LEU A 85 17.25 -20.49 17.38
N SER A 86 17.23 -21.69 17.95
CA SER A 86 18.33 -22.65 17.82
C SER A 86 18.44 -23.12 16.37
N ALA A 87 17.32 -23.49 15.74
CA ALA A 87 17.28 -23.90 14.35
C ALA A 87 17.77 -22.82 13.39
N TYR A 88 17.44 -21.55 13.67
CA TYR A 88 17.94 -20.39 12.94
C TYR A 88 19.45 -20.21 13.09
N ASN A 89 19.97 -20.25 14.33
CA ASN A 89 21.40 -20.12 14.60
C ASN A 89 22.23 -21.24 13.98
N ASP A 90 21.69 -22.46 13.94
CA ASP A 90 22.33 -23.62 13.33
C ASP A 90 22.19 -23.63 11.80
N GLY A 91 21.53 -22.61 11.22
CA GLY A 91 21.31 -22.47 9.78
C GLY A 91 20.29 -23.45 9.21
N SER A 92 19.61 -24.24 10.04
CA SER A 92 18.62 -25.25 9.65
C SER A 92 17.20 -24.70 9.41
N GLY A 93 16.99 -23.42 9.73
CA GLY A 93 15.75 -22.68 9.44
C GLY A 93 15.49 -22.49 7.94
N LEU A 94 14.44 -21.74 7.61
CA LEU A 94 14.08 -21.43 6.23
C LEU A 94 14.86 -20.22 5.71
N ALA A 95 15.43 -20.36 4.53
CA ALA A 95 16.11 -19.27 3.83
C ALA A 95 15.50 -19.06 2.44
N PHE A 96 15.20 -17.82 2.12
CA PHE A 96 14.65 -17.35 0.86
C PHE A 96 15.68 -16.43 0.21
N ASN A 97 16.36 -16.90 -0.83
CA ASN A 97 17.42 -16.14 -1.47
C ASN A 97 16.94 -15.64 -2.83
N LEU A 98 16.88 -14.32 -2.99
CA LEU A 98 16.57 -13.68 -4.25
C LEU A 98 17.84 -13.63 -5.11
N HIS A 99 17.75 -14.24 -6.30
CA HIS A 99 18.76 -14.19 -7.33
C HIS A 99 18.16 -13.57 -8.58
N GLU A 100 18.83 -12.55 -9.11
CA GLU A 100 18.46 -11.96 -10.40
C GLU A 100 19.15 -12.67 -11.54
N VAL A 101 18.48 -12.71 -12.69
CA VAL A 101 19.06 -13.25 -13.93
C VAL A 101 19.29 -12.07 -14.87
N GLU A 102 20.53 -11.93 -15.34
CA GLU A 102 21.09 -10.78 -16.05
C GLU A 102 20.09 -10.05 -16.98
N SER A 103 19.72 -8.84 -16.55
CA SER A 103 18.89 -7.83 -17.23
C SER A 103 17.37 -8.08 -17.32
N GLY A 104 16.59 -7.24 -16.63
CA GLY A 104 15.13 -7.15 -16.76
C GLY A 104 14.36 -7.29 -15.44
N ASN A 105 13.07 -7.62 -15.53
CA ASN A 105 12.23 -7.99 -14.37
C ASN A 105 12.32 -9.51 -14.06
N VAL A 106 13.41 -10.17 -14.48
CA VAL A 106 13.57 -11.62 -14.36
C VAL A 106 14.32 -11.93 -13.08
N TRP A 107 13.65 -12.61 -12.17
CA TRP A 107 14.21 -12.99 -10.88
C TRP A 107 13.86 -14.45 -10.55
N SER A 108 14.64 -15.03 -9.65
CA SER A 108 14.43 -16.35 -9.10
C SER A 108 14.58 -16.30 -7.59
N LEU A 109 13.66 -16.92 -6.87
CA LEU A 109 13.66 -17.04 -5.43
C LEU A 109 13.95 -18.50 -5.08
N SER A 110 15.16 -18.75 -4.56
CA SER A 110 15.54 -20.06 -4.05
C SER A 110 15.05 -20.21 -2.62
N VAL A 111 14.35 -21.31 -2.33
CA VAL A 111 13.90 -21.65 -0.99
C VAL A 111 14.71 -22.81 -0.46
N LEU A 112 15.33 -22.65 0.70
CA LEU A 112 16.19 -23.62 1.35
C LEU A 112 15.71 -23.88 2.78
N SER A 113 15.96 -25.09 3.27
CA SER A 113 15.95 -25.41 4.70
C SER A 113 17.27 -26.10 5.02
N GLY A 114 18.10 -25.49 5.87
CA GLY A 114 19.48 -25.91 6.01
C GLY A 114 20.24 -25.85 4.68
N ASN A 115 20.97 -26.92 4.39
CA ASN A 115 21.71 -27.08 3.13
C ASN A 115 20.85 -27.65 1.98
N LYS A 116 19.56 -27.88 2.19
CA LYS A 116 18.67 -28.51 1.21
C LYS A 116 17.85 -27.46 0.47
N LYS A 117 18.03 -27.35 -0.84
CA LYS A 117 17.14 -26.59 -1.71
C LYS A 117 15.77 -27.30 -1.78
N LEU A 118 14.72 -26.62 -1.35
CA LEU A 118 13.34 -27.12 -1.34
C LEU A 118 12.59 -26.73 -2.62
N ASN A 119 12.84 -25.53 -3.12
CA ASN A 119 12.15 -25.00 -4.28
C ASN A 119 12.94 -23.87 -4.97
N GLU A 120 12.52 -23.54 -6.19
CA GLU A 120 12.95 -22.38 -6.94
C GLU A 120 11.73 -21.77 -7.64
N ILE A 121 11.48 -20.50 -7.37
CA ILE A 121 10.30 -19.78 -7.88
C ILE A 121 10.81 -18.69 -8.82
N SER A 122 10.45 -18.74 -10.10
CA SER A 122 10.80 -17.69 -11.05
C SER A 122 9.77 -16.56 -11.05
N SER A 123 10.17 -15.42 -11.61
CA SER A 123 9.30 -14.27 -11.88
C SER A 123 8.05 -14.63 -12.69
N ASP A 124 8.13 -15.62 -13.57
CA ASP A 124 6.98 -16.07 -14.38
C ASP A 124 5.88 -16.67 -13.51
N ASP A 125 6.22 -17.23 -12.35
CA ASP A 125 5.29 -17.83 -11.39
C ASP A 125 4.86 -16.86 -10.28
N GLN A 126 5.06 -15.54 -10.46
CA GLN A 126 4.69 -14.53 -9.46
C GLN A 126 3.24 -14.65 -8.98
N TYR A 127 2.29 -14.95 -9.87
CA TYR A 127 0.87 -15.13 -9.53
C TYR A 127 0.59 -16.36 -8.65
N LYS A 128 1.51 -17.34 -8.63
CA LYS A 128 1.48 -18.54 -7.78
C LYS A 128 2.46 -18.46 -6.61
N LEU A 129 3.12 -17.32 -6.41
CA LEU A 129 4.18 -17.16 -5.41
C LEU A 129 3.72 -17.60 -4.02
N LYS A 130 2.54 -17.15 -3.59
CA LYS A 130 1.96 -17.52 -2.29
C LYS A 130 1.81 -19.04 -2.13
N ASP A 131 1.23 -19.71 -3.13
CA ASP A 131 0.99 -21.15 -3.08
C ASP A 131 2.30 -21.96 -3.09
N LYS A 132 3.28 -21.52 -3.90
CA LYS A 132 4.61 -22.14 -3.94
C LYS A 132 5.40 -21.94 -2.65
N LEU A 133 5.26 -20.80 -1.99
CA LEU A 133 5.84 -20.55 -0.67
C LEU A 133 5.22 -21.47 0.38
N LYS A 134 3.89 -21.62 0.39
CA LYS A 134 3.19 -22.58 1.27
C LYS A 134 3.66 -24.01 1.07
N GLU A 135 3.79 -24.44 -0.18
CA GLU A 135 4.29 -25.77 -0.51
C GLU A 135 5.72 -25.97 0.01
N SER A 136 6.55 -24.92 -0.07
CA SER A 136 7.94 -24.97 0.40
C SER A 136 8.03 -25.09 1.93
N ILE A 137 7.18 -24.39 2.68
CA ILE A 137 7.08 -24.53 4.14
C ILE A 137 6.67 -25.95 4.52
N LYS A 138 5.65 -26.51 3.86
CA LYS A 138 5.23 -27.90 4.09
C LYS A 138 6.32 -28.92 3.74
N LYS A 139 7.07 -28.70 2.64
CA LYS A 139 8.21 -29.55 2.25
C LYS A 139 9.36 -29.50 3.25
N ALA A 140 9.49 -28.41 3.99
CA ALA A 140 10.45 -28.29 5.09
C ALA A 140 10.01 -29.06 6.34
N GLY A 141 8.74 -29.49 6.40
CA GLY A 141 8.18 -30.25 7.52
C GLY A 141 7.51 -29.39 8.59
N PHE A 142 7.23 -28.11 8.29
CA PHE A 142 6.55 -27.21 9.22
C PHE A 142 5.03 -27.16 8.95
N GLU A 143 4.28 -27.06 10.03
CA GLU A 143 2.83 -26.89 10.05
C GLU A 143 2.43 -25.42 10.33
N SER A 144 1.14 -25.09 10.23
CA SER A 144 0.63 -23.70 10.40
C SER A 144 0.87 -23.09 11.77
N ASP A 145 0.97 -23.96 12.77
CA ASP A 145 1.01 -23.59 14.19
C ASP A 145 2.43 -23.56 14.74
N ASP A 146 3.41 -23.98 13.92
CA ASP A 146 4.82 -24.00 14.30
C ASP A 146 5.39 -22.58 14.37
N VAL A 147 6.37 -22.41 15.26
CA VAL A 147 7.19 -21.21 15.31
C VAL A 147 8.36 -21.38 14.36
N ILE A 148 8.47 -20.48 13.39
CA ILE A 148 9.44 -20.58 12.30
C ILE A 148 10.12 -19.23 12.16
N ILE A 149 11.46 -19.23 12.13
CA ILE A 149 12.24 -18.04 11.77
C ILE A 149 12.80 -18.26 10.38
N ALA A 150 12.49 -17.34 9.48
CA ALA A 150 12.89 -17.36 8.09
C ALA A 150 13.69 -16.13 7.71
N THR A 151 14.72 -16.33 6.89
CA THR A 151 15.54 -15.25 6.34
C THR A 151 15.15 -15.00 4.90
N PHE A 152 14.95 -13.75 4.53
CA PHE A 152 14.90 -13.31 3.15
C PHE A 152 16.18 -12.54 2.82
N THR A 153 16.99 -13.04 1.88
CA THR A 153 18.26 -12.43 1.50
C THR A 153 18.22 -11.96 0.05
N TYR A 154 18.67 -10.74 -0.18
CA TYR A 154 18.74 -10.14 -1.52
C TYR A 154 19.88 -9.14 -1.64
N ASP A 155 20.32 -8.83 -2.86
CA ASP A 155 21.30 -7.79 -3.14
C ASP A 155 20.60 -6.52 -3.67
N GLY A 156 20.48 -5.50 -2.83
CA GLY A 156 19.84 -4.23 -3.17
C GLY A 156 20.53 -3.41 -4.27
N SER A 157 21.77 -3.75 -4.64
CA SER A 157 22.50 -3.10 -5.73
C SER A 157 22.31 -3.80 -7.08
N SER A 158 21.71 -4.99 -7.08
CA SER A 158 21.43 -5.77 -8.28
C SER A 158 20.22 -5.21 -9.05
N TYR A 159 20.23 -5.39 -10.38
CA TYR A 159 19.25 -4.84 -11.32
C TYR A 159 17.93 -5.64 -11.36
N GLY A 160 16.90 -5.12 -10.69
CA GLY A 160 15.56 -5.73 -10.68
C GLY A 160 15.02 -5.98 -9.27
N THR A 161 15.92 -6.00 -8.28
CA THR A 161 15.64 -6.23 -6.86
C THR A 161 14.67 -5.19 -6.33
N ALA A 162 14.84 -3.92 -6.71
CA ALA A 162 13.93 -2.85 -6.31
C ALA A 162 12.46 -3.10 -6.69
N LYS A 163 12.20 -3.88 -7.74
CA LYS A 163 10.84 -4.28 -8.15
C LYS A 163 10.44 -5.64 -7.57
N ALA A 164 11.36 -6.59 -7.47
CA ALA A 164 11.09 -7.94 -7.00
C ALA A 164 10.84 -8.00 -5.48
N VAL A 165 11.58 -7.22 -4.68
CA VAL A 165 11.50 -7.23 -3.21
C VAL A 165 10.08 -6.90 -2.71
N PRO A 166 9.44 -5.80 -3.13
CA PRO A 166 8.08 -5.50 -2.66
C PRO A 166 7.06 -6.61 -2.96
N ILE A 167 7.16 -7.24 -4.14
CA ILE A 167 6.30 -8.34 -4.54
C ILE A 167 6.44 -9.54 -3.60
N ILE A 168 7.68 -9.87 -3.23
CA ILE A 168 8.01 -11.01 -2.39
C ILE A 168 7.64 -10.71 -0.92
N GLU A 169 7.91 -9.50 -0.44
CA GLU A 169 7.54 -9.07 0.92
C GLU A 169 6.02 -9.07 1.12
N ASP A 170 5.24 -8.60 0.14
CA ASP A 170 3.77 -8.67 0.18
C ASP A 170 3.27 -10.13 0.27
N ALA A 171 3.95 -11.05 -0.43
CA ALA A 171 3.64 -12.47 -0.36
C ALA A 171 3.97 -13.05 1.03
N PHE A 172 5.06 -12.62 1.67
CA PHE A 172 5.40 -13.02 3.05
C PHE A 172 4.42 -12.49 4.07
N ILE A 173 4.02 -11.21 3.99
CA ILE A 173 2.98 -10.63 4.85
C ILE A 173 1.69 -11.43 4.73
N SER A 174 1.31 -11.79 3.49
CA SER A 174 0.15 -12.63 3.23
C SER A 174 0.29 -14.05 3.79
N LEU A 175 1.51 -14.56 3.92
CA LEU A 175 1.81 -15.88 4.47
C LEU A 175 1.79 -15.88 6.00
N GLN A 176 2.22 -14.80 6.65
CA GLN A 176 2.14 -14.63 8.11
C GLN A 176 0.69 -14.61 8.64
N ARG A 177 -0.28 -14.28 7.78
CA ARG A 177 -1.71 -14.43 8.12
C ARG A 177 -2.13 -15.90 8.25
N ASP A 178 -1.51 -16.78 7.46
CA ASP A 178 -1.80 -18.21 7.43
C ASP A 178 -0.91 -19.00 8.42
N TYR A 179 0.30 -18.52 8.71
CA TYR A 179 1.26 -19.09 9.65
C TYR A 179 1.58 -18.06 10.75
N LYS A 180 0.83 -18.09 11.85
CA LYS A 180 0.93 -17.03 12.88
C LYS A 180 2.29 -16.99 13.58
N GLY A 181 2.97 -18.14 13.69
CA GLY A 181 4.31 -18.30 14.26
C GLY A 181 5.46 -18.05 13.28
N LEU A 182 5.19 -17.57 12.07
CA LEU A 182 6.21 -17.32 11.06
C LEU A 182 6.80 -15.91 11.18
N TYR A 183 8.08 -15.84 11.50
CA TYR A 183 8.87 -14.61 11.62
C TYR A 183 9.83 -14.49 10.43
N PHE A 184 9.85 -13.32 9.79
CA PHE A 184 10.73 -13.04 8.66
C PHE A 184 11.73 -11.94 9.01
N THR A 185 12.98 -12.13 8.59
CA THR A 185 14.01 -11.09 8.61
C THR A 185 14.53 -10.85 7.19
N SER A 186 14.46 -9.61 6.73
CA SER A 186 15.01 -9.19 5.43
C SER A 186 16.47 -8.75 5.60
N ILE A 187 17.38 -9.33 4.81
CA ILE A 187 18.80 -9.04 4.80
C ILE A 187 19.19 -8.56 3.41
N ASN A 188 19.55 -7.28 3.30
CA ASN A 188 20.17 -6.74 2.11
C ASN A 188 21.69 -6.88 2.21
N ILE A 189 22.29 -7.71 1.35
CA ILE A 189 23.76 -7.94 1.36
C ILE A 189 24.56 -6.82 0.71
N SER A 190 23.90 -5.83 0.12
CA SER A 190 24.53 -4.68 -0.51
C SER A 190 24.85 -3.53 0.46
N LYS A 191 24.49 -3.68 1.73
CA LYS A 191 24.66 -2.67 2.80
C LYS A 191 25.42 -3.28 3.96
#